data_AF-A0A1B9N2Q8-F1
#
_entry.id   AF-A0A1B9N2Q8-F1
#
_cell.length_a   1.000
_cell.length_b   1.000
_cell.length_c   1.000
_cell.angle_alpha   90.00
_cell.angle_beta   90.00
_cell.angle_gamma   90.00
#
_symmetry.space_group_name_H-M   'P 1'
#
loop_
_entity.id
_entity.type
_entity.pdbx_description
1 polymer ?
#
loop_
_entity_poly.entity_id
_entity_poly.type
_entity_poly.pdbx_seq_one_letter_code
_entity_poly.pdbx_strand_id
1 'polypeptide(L)'
;MIYTVANINVDGYYSDNKGNLIVAPKNLHTVTVNFVGGNNKLIIADTSKIRNISFDFPSHNAVILIGKNGNLSGQIRAGYSCHINIGDNVTCTNKIYITSAEKTKIIIGDDCMFSTGNQIRSDDAHAIYDVNSGERVNKSKDIIIGEHVWFAFNSVILSGSQIGEGSVVGFASIVKGEYLNNCIIVGAPARSTKYDIAWERPHVMLSEPWIKTHQNQIKSKKEYWNKTIENKPIYVGQGVFHNIHKLNPFEESTNKTKYHPYVELYYMFLQENRIYLKGIAAIIGIPCPEYSPCIKNYLLFINESSCHSKQLAKFSDPNISRKLFNGDYISYDKAGMFSFRNEGLSIDNIPDGTYKLEIKLTFNKLEYYSELKSEDFKESFYQNDELILKLYVIQNNVYFEKITKTLL
;
A
#
# COMPACT_ATOMS: atom_id res chain seq x y z
N MET A 1 6.06 -7.28 34.75
CA MET A 1 6.98 -7.59 33.62
C MET A 1 7.75 -6.31 33.32
N ILE A 2 9.06 -6.28 33.55
CA ILE A 2 9.88 -5.11 33.22
C ILE A 2 10.04 -5.14 31.70
N TYR A 3 9.35 -4.25 31.00
CA TYR A 3 9.50 -4.12 29.56
C TYR A 3 10.84 -3.44 29.29
N THR A 4 11.81 -4.21 28.78
CA THR A 4 13.09 -3.67 28.35
C THR A 4 12.84 -2.76 27.15
N VAL A 5 13.03 -1.45 27.34
CA VAL A 5 12.97 -0.45 26.27
C VAL A 5 14.27 -0.58 25.47
N ALA A 6 14.23 -1.30 24.35
CA ALA A 6 15.32 -1.29 23.39
C ALA A 6 15.07 -0.11 22.44
N ASN A 7 15.78 1.00 22.66
CA ASN A 7 15.82 2.07 21.66
C ASN A 7 16.62 1.56 20.46
N ILE A 8 15.91 1.16 19.41
CA ILE A 8 16.54 0.71 18.17
C ILE A 8 16.94 1.96 17.39
N ASN A 9 18.25 2.14 17.18
CA ASN A 9 18.73 3.07 16.17
C ASN A 9 18.42 2.46 14.80
N VAL A 10 17.59 3.15 14.04
CA VAL A 10 17.22 2.68 12.70
C VAL A 10 18.39 2.91 11.77
N ASP A 11 18.93 1.87 11.15
CA ASP A 11 19.89 2.00 10.05
C ASP A 11 19.60 0.93 9.00
N GLY A 12 18.73 1.25 8.05
CA GLY A 12 18.29 0.27 7.07
C GLY A 12 17.14 -0.60 7.56
N TYR A 13 17.43 -1.88 7.76
CA TYR A 13 16.43 -2.93 8.02
C TYR A 13 16.55 -3.47 9.46
N TYR A 14 15.41 -3.73 10.09
CA TYR A 14 15.33 -4.42 11.38
C TYR A 14 14.14 -5.37 11.39
N SER A 15 14.32 -6.56 11.98
CA SER A 15 13.22 -7.45 12.34
C SER A 15 13.54 -8.22 13.61
N ASP A 16 12.50 -8.59 14.38
CA ASP A 16 12.64 -9.42 15.59
C ASP A 16 11.73 -10.66 15.60
N ASN A 17 11.91 -11.51 16.61
CA ASN A 17 11.12 -12.72 16.82
C ASN A 17 9.66 -12.47 17.21
N LYS A 18 9.28 -11.21 17.49
CA LYS A 18 7.89 -10.80 17.73
C LYS A 18 7.20 -10.32 16.45
N GLY A 19 7.88 -10.41 15.30
CA GLY A 19 7.35 -9.99 14.00
C GLY A 19 7.36 -8.49 13.79
N ASN A 20 8.04 -7.71 14.64
CA ASN A 20 8.22 -6.28 14.38
C ASN A 20 9.17 -6.10 13.20
N LEU A 21 8.95 -5.04 12.43
CA LEU A 21 9.66 -4.74 11.21
C LEU A 21 9.95 -3.24 11.12
N ILE A 22 11.18 -2.89 10.79
CA ILE A 22 11.54 -1.56 10.31
C ILE A 22 12.15 -1.73 8.93
N VAL A 23 11.64 -0.96 7.98
CA VAL A 23 12.28 -0.78 6.68
C VAL A 23 12.50 0.69 6.46
N ALA A 24 13.76 1.09 6.44
CA ALA A 24 14.18 2.46 6.22
C ALA A 24 15.47 2.49 5.38
N PRO A 25 15.86 3.66 4.84
CA PRO A 25 17.20 3.87 4.29
C PRO A 25 18.29 3.82 5.37
N LYS A 26 19.54 3.68 4.92
CA LYS A 26 20.71 3.73 5.79
C LYS A 26 21.06 5.17 6.24
N ASN A 27 21.84 5.31 7.30
CA ASN A 27 22.34 6.57 7.88
C ASN A 27 21.27 7.48 8.50
N LEU A 28 20.26 6.90 9.16
CA LEU A 28 19.33 7.68 9.96
C LEU A 28 19.98 8.07 11.29
N HIS A 29 20.29 9.35 11.45
CA HIS A 29 20.81 9.89 12.70
C HIS A 29 19.65 10.41 13.55
N THR A 30 19.66 10.15 14.86
CA THR A 30 18.66 10.67 15.83
C THR A 30 17.21 10.20 15.59
N VAL A 31 17.05 9.04 14.96
CA VAL A 31 15.76 8.36 14.80
C VAL A 31 15.74 7.14 15.70
N THR A 32 14.80 7.09 16.64
CA THR A 32 14.63 5.96 17.56
C THR A 32 13.30 5.27 17.36
N VAL A 33 13.29 3.95 17.52
CA VAL A 33 12.08 3.14 17.47
C VAL A 33 12.00 2.29 18.73
N ASN A 34 10.83 2.24 19.33
CA ASN A 34 10.53 1.48 20.52
C ASN A 34 9.35 0.54 20.26
N PHE A 35 9.61 -0.76 20.20
CA PHE A 35 8.58 -1.79 20.12
C PHE A 35 8.35 -2.43 21.50
N VAL A 36 7.16 -2.22 22.05
CA VAL A 36 6.70 -2.95 23.25
C VAL A 36 6.00 -4.25 22.85
N GLY A 37 5.09 -4.17 21.87
CA GLY A 37 4.36 -5.32 21.34
C GLY A 37 5.03 -5.99 20.14
N GLY A 38 4.23 -6.68 19.32
CA GLY A 38 4.67 -7.51 18.20
C GLY A 38 3.90 -7.22 16.92
N ASN A 39 4.40 -7.70 15.78
CA ASN A 39 3.82 -7.51 14.44
C ASN A 39 3.65 -6.05 14.03
N ASN A 40 4.43 -5.13 14.60
CA ASN A 40 4.39 -3.73 14.22
C ASN A 40 5.28 -3.46 13.02
N LYS A 41 4.94 -2.45 12.22
CA LYS A 41 5.69 -2.10 11.02
C LYS A 41 5.96 -0.61 10.97
N LEU A 42 7.22 -0.23 10.80
CA LEU A 42 7.63 1.10 10.42
C LEU A 42 8.26 1.02 9.02
N ILE A 43 7.70 1.74 8.05
CA ILE A 43 8.22 1.80 6.69
C ILE A 43 8.46 3.25 6.31
N ILE A 44 9.69 3.55 5.88
CA ILE A 44 10.12 4.88 5.46
C ILE A 44 10.67 4.78 4.05
N ALA A 45 10.05 5.49 3.10
CA ALA A 45 10.30 5.30 1.66
C ALA A 45 11.65 5.86 1.17
N ASP A 46 11.98 7.10 1.54
CA ASP A 46 13.34 7.65 1.46
C ASP A 46 13.50 8.71 2.56
N THR A 47 14.73 8.96 3.02
CA THR A 47 14.99 9.79 4.20
C THR A 47 15.83 11.01 3.88
N SER A 48 15.45 11.73 2.84
CA SER A 48 15.99 13.07 2.66
C SER A 48 15.44 14.04 3.73
N LYS A 49 15.97 13.94 4.97
CA LYS A 49 15.91 14.88 6.13
C LYS A 49 15.00 14.52 7.33
N ILE A 50 14.70 13.25 7.60
CA ILE A 50 14.05 12.86 8.87
C ILE A 50 15.08 12.81 10.01
N ARG A 51 14.83 13.54 11.11
CA ARG A 51 15.77 13.69 12.23
C ARG A 51 15.05 14.01 13.54
N ASN A 52 15.66 13.70 14.67
CA ASN A 52 15.14 13.98 16.02
C ASN A 52 13.67 13.51 16.17
N ILE A 53 13.41 12.27 15.76
CA ILE A 53 12.06 11.68 15.80
C ILE A 53 12.08 10.34 16.52
N SER A 54 11.09 10.11 17.37
CA SER A 54 10.87 8.82 18.02
C SER A 54 9.56 8.17 17.55
N PHE A 55 9.61 6.86 17.32
CA PHE A 55 8.46 6.04 16.97
C PHE A 55 8.15 5.07 18.10
N ASP A 56 6.97 5.21 18.69
CA ASP A 56 6.53 4.40 19.82
C ASP A 56 5.40 3.45 19.42
N PHE A 57 5.64 2.15 19.59
CA PHE A 57 4.68 1.08 19.36
C PHE A 57 4.36 0.37 20.68
N PRO A 58 3.46 0.93 21.51
CA PRO A 58 3.12 0.39 22.82
C PRO A 58 2.35 -0.93 22.78
N SER A 59 1.91 -1.40 21.60
CA SER A 59 1.06 -2.59 21.46
C SER A 59 1.36 -3.35 20.16
N HIS A 60 0.40 -4.10 19.62
CA HIS A 60 0.57 -5.01 18.48
C HIS A 60 -0.08 -4.51 17.19
N ASN A 61 0.40 -5.02 16.06
CA ASN A 61 -0.20 -4.87 14.73
C ASN A 61 -0.34 -3.42 14.24
N ALA A 62 0.42 -2.47 14.80
CA ALA A 62 0.38 -1.08 14.33
C ALA A 62 1.29 -0.90 13.12
N VAL A 63 0.92 0.02 12.23
CA VAL A 63 1.66 0.32 11.01
C VAL A 63 1.86 1.83 10.90
N ILE A 64 3.11 2.25 10.74
CA ILE A 64 3.49 3.63 10.43
C ILE A 64 4.18 3.63 9.07
N LEU A 65 3.66 4.43 8.16
CA LEU A 65 4.14 4.61 6.80
C LEU A 65 4.56 6.07 6.60
N ILE A 66 5.75 6.29 6.04
CA ILE A 66 6.27 7.63 5.72
C ILE A 66 6.75 7.67 4.27
N GLY A 67 6.23 8.66 3.54
CA GLY A 67 6.57 8.96 2.16
C GLY A 67 7.98 9.53 1.97
N LYS A 68 8.28 9.88 0.72
CA LYS A 68 9.58 10.39 0.25
C LYS A 68 9.76 11.88 0.50
N ASN A 69 11.00 12.37 0.42
CA ASN A 69 11.32 13.80 0.43
C ASN A 69 10.76 14.57 1.64
N GLY A 70 10.48 13.87 2.74
CA GLY A 70 9.94 14.45 3.96
C GLY A 70 11.04 15.04 4.86
N ASN A 71 10.69 16.12 5.57
CA ASN A 71 11.53 16.68 6.63
C ASN A 71 10.73 16.65 7.93
N LEU A 72 10.90 15.59 8.72
CA LEU A 72 10.08 15.33 9.91
C LEU A 72 10.94 15.24 11.17
N SER A 73 10.38 15.74 12.28
CA SER A 73 10.95 15.67 13.63
C SER A 73 9.81 15.62 14.65
N GLY A 74 10.01 14.97 15.81
CA GLY A 74 8.99 14.92 16.85
C GLY A 74 8.76 13.53 17.46
N GLN A 75 7.50 13.19 17.73
CA GLN A 75 7.12 11.88 18.29
C GLN A 75 5.88 11.35 17.59
N ILE A 76 5.93 10.09 17.18
CA ILE A 76 4.81 9.40 16.55
C ILE A 76 4.54 8.10 17.32
N ARG A 77 3.33 7.97 17.86
CA ARG A 77 2.88 6.82 18.65
C ARG A 77 1.71 6.12 17.98
N ALA A 78 1.82 4.82 17.76
CA ALA A 78 0.77 3.99 17.16
C ALA A 78 0.37 2.84 18.09
N GLY A 79 -0.85 2.90 18.63
CA GLY A 79 -1.44 1.89 19.51
C GLY A 79 -1.88 0.62 18.80
N TYR A 80 -2.65 -0.22 19.49
CA TYR A 80 -3.10 -1.52 18.99
C TYR A 80 -3.84 -1.38 17.65
N SER A 81 -3.39 -2.10 16.63
CA SER A 81 -3.95 -2.13 15.27
C SER A 81 -4.20 -0.73 14.67
N CYS A 82 -3.39 0.25 15.04
CA CYS A 82 -3.48 1.61 14.50
C CYS A 82 -2.70 1.75 13.20
N HIS A 83 -3.16 2.64 12.32
CA HIS A 83 -2.49 2.94 11.06
C HIS A 83 -2.19 4.43 10.97
N ILE A 84 -0.93 4.79 10.72
CA ILE A 84 -0.52 6.17 10.48
C ILE A 84 0.15 6.22 9.11
N ASN A 85 -0.43 6.97 8.19
CA ASN A 85 0.13 7.22 6.86
C ASN A 85 0.49 8.69 6.72
N ILE A 86 1.75 8.96 6.36
CA ILE A 86 2.27 10.30 6.07
C ILE A 86 2.77 10.30 4.63
N GLY A 87 2.19 11.17 3.81
CA GLY A 87 2.49 11.29 2.39
C GLY A 87 3.90 11.77 2.05
N ASP A 88 4.13 11.92 0.75
CA ASP A 88 5.37 12.44 0.18
C ASP A 88 5.49 13.96 0.41
N ASN A 89 6.71 14.47 0.52
CA ASN A 89 7.03 15.91 0.68
C ASN A 89 6.41 16.58 1.92
N VAL A 90 6.03 15.80 2.94
CA VAL A 90 5.53 16.36 4.21
C VAL A 90 6.69 16.91 5.03
N THR A 91 6.57 18.16 5.46
CA THR A 91 7.66 18.86 6.18
C THR A 91 7.16 19.45 7.49
N CYS A 92 7.99 19.46 8.52
CA CYS A 92 7.80 20.28 9.72
C CYS A 92 9.00 21.20 9.96
N THR A 93 8.75 22.40 10.46
CA THR A 93 9.82 23.31 10.92
C THR A 93 10.52 22.75 12.15
N ASN A 94 9.75 22.20 13.10
CA ASN A 94 10.26 21.61 14.35
C ASN A 94 9.26 20.54 14.83
N LYS A 95 9.49 19.98 16.03
CA LYS A 95 8.78 18.82 16.57
C LYS A 95 7.26 18.90 16.40
N ILE A 96 6.69 17.83 15.83
CA ILE A 96 5.25 17.55 15.82
C ILE A 96 4.94 16.28 16.63
N TYR A 97 3.69 16.12 17.03
CA TYR A 97 3.25 14.99 17.85
C TYR A 97 2.06 14.31 17.21
N ILE A 98 2.17 13.02 16.91
CA ILE A 98 1.09 12.24 16.32
C ILE A 98 0.82 11.04 17.22
N THR A 99 -0.41 10.92 17.72
CA THR A 99 -0.84 9.77 18.53
C THR A 99 -2.08 9.15 17.92
N SER A 100 -1.99 7.85 17.64
CA SER A 100 -3.12 7.03 17.22
C SER A 100 -3.37 5.91 18.23
N ALA A 101 -4.63 5.71 18.63
CA ALA A 101 -5.04 4.63 19.52
C ALA A 101 -6.37 3.99 19.06
N GLU A 102 -6.81 2.96 19.78
CA GLU A 102 -8.13 2.34 19.60
C GLU A 102 -8.46 1.89 18.15
N LYS A 103 -7.45 1.35 17.44
CA LYS A 103 -7.57 0.84 16.06
C LYS A 103 -7.90 1.89 15.00
N THR A 104 -7.69 3.17 15.30
CA THR A 104 -7.95 4.25 14.33
C THR A 104 -6.86 4.41 13.29
N LYS A 105 -7.19 5.19 12.26
CA LYS A 105 -6.29 5.62 11.18
C LYS A 105 -6.03 7.12 11.26
N ILE A 106 -4.79 7.53 11.02
CA ILE A 106 -4.41 8.92 10.76
C ILE A 106 -3.78 8.95 9.37
N ILE A 107 -4.38 9.70 8.45
CA ILE A 107 -3.92 9.82 7.06
C ILE A 107 -3.58 11.29 6.80
N ILE A 108 -2.33 11.56 6.43
CA ILE A 108 -1.83 12.88 6.06
C ILE A 108 -1.39 12.84 4.61
N GLY A 109 -1.99 13.69 3.79
CA GLY A 109 -1.69 13.73 2.36
C GLY A 109 -0.34 14.37 2.01
N ASP A 110 -0.01 14.27 0.73
CA ASP A 110 1.24 14.76 0.16
C ASP A 110 1.39 16.28 0.32
N ASP A 111 2.63 16.76 0.35
CA ASP A 111 3.01 18.19 0.37
C ASP A 111 2.43 19.03 1.53
N CYS A 112 2.03 18.39 2.64
CA CYS A 112 1.64 19.13 3.84
C CYS A 112 2.84 19.88 4.47
N MET A 113 2.55 21.01 5.12
CA MET A 113 3.55 21.81 5.81
C MET A 113 3.12 22.07 7.25
N PHE A 114 3.88 21.57 8.20
CA PHE A 114 3.70 21.81 9.62
C PHE A 114 4.70 22.86 10.11
N SER A 115 4.24 23.74 10.99
CA SER A 115 5.11 24.63 11.74
C SER A 115 5.72 23.86 12.92
N THR A 116 5.70 24.44 14.12
CA THR A 116 6.25 23.86 15.34
C THR A 116 5.13 23.51 16.32
N GLY A 117 5.25 22.38 17.01
CA GLY A 117 4.40 22.02 18.15
C GLY A 117 3.02 21.48 17.77
N ASN A 118 2.76 21.23 16.49
CA ASN A 118 1.46 20.72 16.05
C ASN A 118 1.18 19.32 16.63
N GLN A 119 -0.07 19.07 17.02
CA GLN A 119 -0.50 17.78 17.57
C GLN A 119 -1.65 17.19 16.76
N ILE A 120 -1.58 15.90 16.46
CA ILE A 120 -2.65 15.14 15.82
C ILE A 120 -2.98 13.95 16.72
N ARG A 121 -4.23 13.87 17.18
CA ARG A 121 -4.66 12.91 18.21
C ARG A 121 -5.99 12.27 17.83
N SER A 122 -5.99 10.99 17.50
CA SER A 122 -7.22 10.26 17.15
C SER A 122 -8.01 9.78 18.37
N ASP A 123 -7.48 9.93 19.58
CA ASP A 123 -8.07 9.49 20.82
C ASP A 123 -7.94 10.53 21.95
N ASP A 124 -8.78 10.36 22.97
CA ASP A 124 -8.79 11.16 24.20
C ASP A 124 -8.02 10.49 25.37
N ALA A 125 -7.40 9.33 25.13
CA ALA A 125 -6.76 8.43 26.10
C ALA A 125 -7.66 7.82 27.20
N HIS A 126 -8.72 8.51 27.65
CA HIS A 126 -9.62 8.07 28.71
C HIS A 126 -11.07 8.06 28.26
N ALA A 127 -11.84 7.08 28.74
CA ALA A 127 -13.25 6.94 28.40
C ALA A 127 -14.10 7.99 29.15
N ILE A 128 -15.06 8.56 28.44
CA ILE A 128 -16.12 9.43 28.96
C ILE A 128 -17.44 8.69 28.75
N TYR A 129 -18.27 8.64 29.78
CA TYR A 129 -19.54 7.92 29.79
C TYR A 129 -20.71 8.88 29.90
N ASP A 130 -21.80 8.60 29.18
CA ASP A 130 -23.08 9.22 29.43
C ASP A 130 -23.70 8.60 30.69
N VAL A 131 -24.09 9.45 31.65
CA VAL A 131 -24.54 8.98 32.97
C VAL A 131 -25.92 8.33 32.95
N ASN A 132 -26.73 8.58 31.92
CA ASN A 132 -28.09 8.06 31.82
C ASN A 132 -28.12 6.67 31.16
N SER A 133 -27.35 6.49 30.08
CA SER A 133 -27.25 5.24 29.33
C SER A 133 -26.14 4.33 29.83
N GLY A 134 -25.13 4.86 30.52
CA GLY A 134 -23.91 4.13 30.89
C GLY A 134 -22.96 3.88 29.71
N GLU A 135 -23.29 4.37 28.51
CA GLU A 135 -22.52 4.12 27.30
C GLU A 135 -21.33 5.08 27.17
N ARG A 136 -20.24 4.59 26.57
CA ARG A 136 -19.08 5.44 26.25
C ARG A 136 -19.41 6.38 25.08
N VAL A 137 -19.20 7.68 25.27
CA VAL A 137 -19.55 8.74 24.31
C VAL A 137 -18.38 9.27 23.47
N ASN A 138 -17.14 9.03 23.89
CA ASN A 138 -15.94 9.54 23.19
C ASN A 138 -15.16 8.41 22.50
N LYS A 139 -15.84 7.63 21.66
CA LYS A 139 -15.18 6.63 20.82
C LYS A 139 -14.23 7.31 19.86
N SER A 140 -13.02 6.77 19.74
CA SER A 140 -12.00 7.28 18.83
C SER A 140 -12.44 7.14 17.37
N LYS A 141 -12.04 8.09 16.54
CA LYS A 141 -12.37 8.17 15.12
C LYS A 141 -11.13 8.53 14.31
N ASP A 142 -11.14 8.08 13.06
CA ASP A 142 -10.07 8.35 12.10
C ASP A 142 -9.89 9.85 11.86
N ILE A 143 -8.67 10.25 11.52
CA ILE A 143 -8.32 11.62 11.10
C ILE A 143 -7.81 11.57 9.67
N ILE A 144 -8.37 12.42 8.81
CA ILE A 144 -8.03 12.50 7.39
C ILE A 144 -7.64 13.94 7.07
N ILE A 145 -6.41 14.13 6.58
CA ILE A 145 -5.85 15.42 6.18
C ILE A 145 -5.48 15.32 4.71
N GLY A 146 -6.08 16.17 3.89
CA GLY A 146 -5.83 16.23 2.45
C GLY A 146 -4.42 16.70 2.09
N GLU A 147 -4.12 16.71 0.81
CA GLU A 147 -2.85 17.22 0.29
C GLU A 147 -2.66 18.71 0.54
N HIS A 148 -1.40 19.14 0.60
CA HIS A 148 -1.04 20.55 0.60
C HIS A 148 -1.81 21.35 1.66
N VAL A 149 -1.92 20.81 2.88
CA VAL A 149 -2.48 21.53 4.02
C VAL A 149 -1.35 22.18 4.81
N TRP A 150 -1.50 23.46 5.16
CA TRP A 150 -0.56 24.18 6.00
C TRP A 150 -1.07 24.30 7.43
N PHE A 151 -0.29 23.82 8.38
CA PHE A 151 -0.52 23.96 9.81
C PHE A 151 0.42 25.01 10.41
N ALA A 152 -0.13 26.12 10.85
CA ALA A 152 0.58 27.15 11.60
C ALA A 152 0.92 26.66 13.02
N PHE A 153 1.70 27.45 13.76
CA PHE A 153 2.29 27.05 15.05
C PHE A 153 1.25 26.52 16.06
N ASN A 154 1.57 25.37 16.68
CA ASN A 154 0.88 24.79 17.83
C ASN A 154 -0.63 24.53 17.66
N SER A 155 -1.10 24.26 16.44
CA SER A 155 -2.47 23.80 16.21
C SER A 155 -2.66 22.35 16.64
N VAL A 156 -3.87 22.01 17.08
CA VAL A 156 -4.26 20.67 17.54
C VAL A 156 -5.39 20.13 16.67
N ILE A 157 -5.23 18.92 16.17
CA ILE A 157 -6.21 18.20 15.35
C ILE A 157 -6.73 17.03 16.16
N LEU A 158 -8.03 17.02 16.43
CA LEU A 158 -8.68 16.05 17.30
C LEU A 158 -9.40 14.93 16.53
N SER A 159 -9.70 13.86 17.24
CA SER A 159 -10.43 12.68 16.79
C SER A 159 -11.62 13.00 15.89
N GLY A 160 -11.70 12.33 14.74
CA GLY A 160 -12.78 12.48 13.75
C GLY A 160 -12.66 13.70 12.85
N SER A 161 -11.53 14.42 12.88
CA SER A 161 -11.35 15.58 12.01
C SER A 161 -11.02 15.19 10.57
N GLN A 162 -11.66 15.88 9.64
CA GLN A 162 -11.46 15.74 8.20
C GLN A 162 -11.11 17.12 7.62
N ILE A 163 -9.93 17.30 7.03
CA ILE A 163 -9.46 18.60 6.51
C ILE A 163 -9.21 18.46 5.01
N GLY A 164 -9.96 19.21 4.19
CA GLY A 164 -9.78 19.25 2.75
C GLY A 164 -8.44 19.86 2.32
N GLU A 165 -7.95 19.43 1.17
CA GLU A 165 -6.67 19.82 0.59
C GLU A 165 -6.56 21.35 0.34
N GLY A 166 -5.34 21.86 0.29
CA GLY A 166 -5.06 23.29 0.05
C GLY A 166 -5.46 24.23 1.18
N SER A 167 -6.02 23.71 2.29
CA SER A 167 -6.47 24.50 3.44
C SER A 167 -5.32 24.95 4.35
N VAL A 168 -5.59 25.97 5.16
CA VAL A 168 -4.66 26.51 6.16
C VAL A 168 -5.28 26.42 7.54
N VAL A 169 -4.64 25.71 8.46
CA VAL A 169 -4.96 25.69 9.88
C VAL A 169 -4.11 26.74 10.59
N GLY A 170 -4.76 27.77 11.13
CA GLY A 170 -4.05 28.89 11.73
C GLY A 170 -3.54 28.62 13.16
N PHE A 171 -2.80 29.61 13.66
CA PHE A 171 -2.03 29.54 14.91
C PHE A 171 -2.89 29.09 16.10
N ALA A 172 -2.40 28.12 16.87
CA ALA A 172 -3.02 27.60 18.09
C ALA A 172 -4.50 27.19 17.97
N SER A 173 -4.93 26.77 16.77
CA SER A 173 -6.33 26.36 16.54
C SER A 173 -6.62 24.95 17.09
N ILE A 174 -7.82 24.75 17.65
CA ILE A 174 -8.32 23.44 18.10
C ILE A 174 -9.35 22.94 17.10
N VAL A 175 -8.91 22.04 16.23
CA VAL A 175 -9.66 21.55 15.07
C VAL A 175 -10.41 20.27 15.43
N LYS A 176 -11.74 20.29 15.24
CA LYS A 176 -12.63 19.15 15.41
C LYS A 176 -13.81 19.24 14.45
N GLY A 177 -13.98 18.23 13.61
CA GLY A 177 -15.05 18.15 12.61
C GLY A 177 -14.53 18.16 11.18
N GLU A 178 -15.42 18.43 10.23
CA GLU A 178 -15.13 18.37 8.80
C GLU A 178 -14.97 19.78 8.23
N TYR A 179 -13.93 19.98 7.42
CA TYR A 179 -13.57 21.26 6.82
C TYR A 179 -13.29 21.10 5.33
N LEU A 180 -13.82 22.04 4.55
CA LEU A 180 -13.71 22.03 3.08
C LEU A 180 -12.27 22.27 2.60
N ASN A 181 -12.02 22.05 1.31
CA ASN A 181 -10.76 22.39 0.66
C ASN A 181 -10.56 23.90 0.55
N ASN A 182 -9.31 24.33 0.42
CA ASN A 182 -8.93 25.71 0.11
C ASN A 182 -9.57 26.75 1.06
N CYS A 183 -9.64 26.46 2.36
CA CYS A 183 -10.20 27.36 3.37
C CYS A 183 -9.22 27.64 4.53
N ILE A 184 -9.44 28.75 5.25
CA ILE A 184 -8.70 29.10 6.47
C ILE A 184 -9.50 28.64 7.69
N ILE A 185 -8.91 27.76 8.49
CA ILE A 185 -9.49 27.14 9.68
C ILE A 185 -8.80 27.71 10.93
N VAL A 186 -9.52 28.47 11.75
CA VAL A 186 -8.94 29.16 12.93
C VAL A 186 -9.82 29.12 14.17
N GLY A 187 -9.18 29.21 15.34
CA GLY A 187 -9.85 29.39 16.63
C GLY A 187 -9.95 28.13 17.49
N ALA A 188 -10.58 28.27 18.67
CA ALA A 188 -10.79 27.20 19.63
C ALA A 188 -12.20 27.35 20.24
N PRO A 189 -13.22 26.63 19.74
CA PRO A 189 -13.16 25.63 18.67
C PRO A 189 -12.96 26.25 17.28
N ALA A 190 -12.24 25.56 16.40
CA ALA A 190 -11.89 26.11 15.09
C ALA A 190 -13.09 26.21 14.15
N ARG A 191 -13.10 27.24 13.31
CA ARG A 191 -14.10 27.51 12.27
C ARG A 191 -13.43 27.94 10.97
N SER A 192 -14.09 27.69 9.83
CA SER A 192 -13.68 28.27 8.55
C SER A 192 -13.99 29.77 8.52
N THR A 193 -13.03 30.59 8.12
CA THR A 193 -13.15 32.06 8.10
C THR A 193 -12.93 32.69 6.72
N LYS A 194 -12.26 31.97 5.83
CA LYS A 194 -12.03 32.38 4.44
C LYS A 194 -12.04 31.16 3.55
N TYR A 195 -12.57 31.31 2.34
CA TYR A 195 -12.70 30.29 1.30
C TYR A 195 -12.01 30.76 0.01
N ASP A 196 -11.86 29.85 -0.94
CA ASP A 196 -11.18 30.09 -2.22
C ASP A 196 -9.75 30.63 -2.03
N ILE A 197 -9.04 30.13 -1.02
CA ILE A 197 -7.64 30.52 -0.76
C ILE A 197 -6.66 29.55 -1.39
N ALA A 198 -5.43 30.00 -1.59
CA ALA A 198 -4.29 29.15 -1.87
C ALA A 198 -3.08 29.66 -1.08
N TRP A 199 -2.15 28.78 -0.78
CA TRP A 199 -0.91 29.12 -0.08
C TRP A 199 0.30 28.55 -0.81
N GLU A 200 1.48 29.12 -0.57
CA GLU A 200 2.74 28.69 -1.19
C GLU A 200 3.87 28.65 -0.16
N ARG A 201 4.81 27.73 -0.35
CA ARG A 201 5.94 27.53 0.58
C ARG A 201 6.95 28.69 0.65
N PRO A 202 7.33 29.36 -0.46
CA PRO A 202 8.32 30.44 -0.41
C PRO A 202 7.85 31.62 0.45
N HIS A 203 8.77 32.14 1.28
CA HIS A 203 8.51 33.38 2.02
C HIS A 203 8.36 34.57 1.06
N VAL A 204 7.48 35.49 1.41
CA VAL A 204 7.24 36.72 0.66
C VAL A 204 8.01 37.87 1.32
N MET A 205 8.91 38.52 0.58
CA MET A 205 9.47 39.84 0.92
C MET A 205 8.95 40.88 -0.08
N LEU A 206 8.83 42.14 0.36
CA LEU A 206 8.30 43.24 -0.45
C LEU A 206 9.35 44.28 -0.87
N SER A 207 10.51 44.33 -0.23
CA SER A 207 11.57 45.30 -0.54
C SER A 207 12.97 44.69 -0.66
N GLU A 208 13.82 45.34 -1.47
CA GLU A 208 15.24 45.04 -1.59
C GLU A 208 16.03 45.43 -0.32
N PRO A 209 17.15 44.74 -0.03
CA PRO A 209 17.70 43.58 -0.74
C PRO A 209 16.94 42.28 -0.44
N TRP A 210 16.76 41.44 -1.46
CA TRP A 210 16.05 40.16 -1.37
C TRP A 210 16.91 39.10 -0.66
N ILE A 211 16.92 39.10 0.68
CA ILE A 211 17.57 38.02 1.45
C ILE A 211 16.77 36.70 1.31
N LYS A 212 15.47 36.80 1.01
CA LYS A 212 14.56 35.69 0.68
C LYS A 212 13.87 35.96 -0.67
N THR A 213 12.87 35.17 -1.03
CA THR A 213 12.14 35.29 -2.29
C THR A 213 11.30 36.57 -2.36
N HIS A 214 11.43 37.32 -3.46
CA HIS A 214 10.52 38.43 -3.76
C HIS A 214 9.16 37.88 -4.21
N GLN A 215 8.05 38.57 -3.89
CA GLN A 215 6.69 38.11 -4.23
C GLN A 215 6.53 37.74 -5.72
N ASN A 216 7.15 38.50 -6.62
CA ASN A 216 7.03 38.31 -8.08
C ASN A 216 7.80 37.06 -8.59
N GLN A 217 8.62 36.43 -7.73
CA GLN A 217 9.42 35.25 -8.08
C GLN A 217 8.77 33.93 -7.63
N ILE A 218 7.66 34.00 -6.88
CA ILE A 218 6.97 32.81 -6.37
C ILE A 218 6.26 32.12 -7.53
N LYS A 219 6.63 30.86 -7.78
CA LYS A 219 5.95 30.01 -8.75
C LYS A 219 4.79 29.30 -8.07
N SER A 220 3.57 29.56 -8.55
CA SER A 220 2.36 28.92 -8.05
C SER A 220 2.32 27.43 -8.40
N LYS A 221 2.00 26.57 -7.43
CA LYS A 221 1.53 25.20 -7.67
C LYS A 221 0.04 25.20 -8.02
N LYS A 222 -0.28 25.57 -9.26
CA LYS A 222 -1.66 25.77 -9.73
C LYS A 222 -2.59 24.56 -9.51
N GLU A 223 -2.06 23.35 -9.38
CA GLU A 223 -2.83 22.15 -9.06
C GLU A 223 -3.57 22.23 -7.70
N TYR A 224 -3.03 22.99 -6.74
CA TYR A 224 -3.64 23.20 -5.42
C TYR A 224 -4.49 24.48 -5.33
N TRP A 225 -4.54 25.28 -6.39
CA TRP A 225 -5.27 26.54 -6.44
C TRP A 225 -6.69 26.30 -6.94
N ASN A 226 -7.51 25.71 -6.08
CA ASN A 226 -8.88 25.34 -6.41
C ASN A 226 -9.88 26.25 -5.70
N LYS A 227 -11.06 26.41 -6.31
CA LYS A 227 -12.21 26.95 -5.58
C LYS A 227 -12.58 25.98 -4.45
N THR A 228 -13.12 26.52 -3.36
CA THR A 228 -13.72 25.70 -2.31
C THR A 228 -14.98 25.04 -2.86
N ILE A 229 -15.11 23.74 -2.63
CA ILE A 229 -16.23 22.93 -3.11
C ILE A 229 -16.87 22.22 -1.93
N GLU A 230 -18.19 22.37 -1.79
CA GLU A 230 -18.97 21.62 -0.81
C GLU A 230 -19.06 20.13 -1.20
N ASN A 231 -19.05 19.24 -0.21
CA ASN A 231 -19.15 17.79 -0.39
C ASN A 231 -18.04 17.17 -1.28
N LYS A 232 -16.90 17.84 -1.42
CA LYS A 232 -15.74 17.30 -2.13
C LYS A 232 -15.10 16.17 -1.30
N PRO A 233 -14.84 14.99 -1.90
CA PRO A 233 -14.01 13.97 -1.25
C PRO A 233 -12.61 14.53 -0.97
N ILE A 234 -12.08 14.23 0.22
CA ILE A 234 -10.73 14.67 0.58
C ILE A 234 -9.70 13.85 -0.19
N TYR A 235 -8.84 14.54 -0.94
CA TYR A 235 -7.74 13.90 -1.65
C TYR A 235 -6.49 13.90 -0.79
N VAL A 236 -5.93 12.71 -0.53
CA VAL A 236 -4.77 12.50 0.35
C VAL A 236 -3.51 12.04 -0.41
N GLY A 237 -3.55 12.04 -1.74
CA GLY A 237 -2.43 11.59 -2.56
C GLY A 237 -2.21 10.09 -2.64
N GLN A 238 -1.19 9.72 -3.43
CA GLN A 238 -0.85 8.33 -3.74
C GLN A 238 0.44 7.85 -3.02
N GLY A 239 1.14 8.71 -2.27
CA GLY A 239 2.28 8.34 -1.41
C GLY A 239 1.75 7.78 -0.08
N VAL A 240 1.86 6.50 0.26
CA VAL A 240 3.02 5.60 0.29
C VAL A 240 2.88 4.38 -0.65
N PHE A 241 1.74 4.26 -1.35
CA PHE A 241 1.45 3.13 -2.24
C PHE A 241 2.37 3.08 -3.47
N HIS A 242 2.99 4.19 -3.87
CA HIS A 242 3.89 4.22 -5.01
C HIS A 242 5.25 3.52 -4.81
N ASN A 243 5.73 3.33 -3.56
CA ASN A 243 7.17 3.05 -3.35
C ASN A 243 7.54 1.93 -2.38
N ILE A 244 6.57 1.22 -1.81
CA ILE A 244 6.83 -0.10 -1.19
C ILE A 244 7.45 -1.08 -2.23
N HIS A 245 7.33 -0.76 -3.53
CA HIS A 245 7.83 -1.54 -4.66
C HIS A 245 9.30 -1.33 -5.01
N LYS A 246 10.00 -0.35 -4.42
CA LYS A 246 11.46 -0.15 -4.59
C LYS A 246 12.31 -0.70 -3.45
N LEU A 247 11.68 -1.14 -2.36
CA LEU A 247 12.33 -2.02 -1.40
C LEU A 247 12.44 -3.37 -2.09
N ASN A 248 13.60 -3.63 -2.69
CA ASN A 248 13.91 -4.92 -3.26
C ASN A 248 13.47 -6.03 -2.29
N PRO A 249 12.70 -7.03 -2.74
CA PRO A 249 12.50 -8.21 -1.94
C PRO A 249 13.81 -9.02 -2.02
N PHE A 250 14.75 -8.78 -1.11
CA PHE A 250 15.93 -9.63 -0.93
C PHE A 250 15.98 -10.00 0.55
N GLU A 251 15.63 -11.24 0.86
CA GLU A 251 16.47 -12.45 0.84
C GLU A 251 16.77 -12.77 2.30
N GLU A 252 15.88 -13.54 2.93
CA GLU A 252 16.25 -14.53 3.94
C GLU A 252 15.12 -15.53 4.19
N SER A 253 15.52 -16.71 4.65
CA SER A 253 14.84 -18.01 4.52
C SER A 253 13.31 -17.97 4.69
N THR A 254 12.62 -18.06 3.56
CA THR A 254 11.17 -18.26 3.49
C THR A 254 10.83 -19.68 3.95
N ASN A 255 10.20 -19.80 5.12
CA ASN A 255 9.63 -21.06 5.57
C ASN A 255 8.42 -21.40 4.67
N LYS A 256 8.55 -22.44 3.83
CA LYS A 256 7.52 -22.84 2.85
C LYS A 256 6.16 -23.11 3.50
N THR A 257 6.14 -23.43 4.80
CA THR A 257 4.92 -23.72 5.57
C THR A 257 4.03 -22.50 5.84
N LYS A 258 4.56 -21.27 5.70
CA LYS A 258 3.80 -20.03 5.96
C LYS A 258 2.98 -19.55 4.76
N TYR A 259 3.38 -19.95 3.55
CA TYR A 259 2.84 -19.41 2.31
C TYR A 259 2.26 -20.53 1.46
N HIS A 260 1.05 -20.32 0.95
CA HIS A 260 0.34 -21.33 0.18
C HIS A 260 -0.04 -20.78 -1.19
N PRO A 261 0.22 -21.53 -2.29
CA PRO A 261 -0.24 -21.10 -3.60
C PRO A 261 -1.77 -21.19 -3.65
N TYR A 262 -2.38 -20.19 -4.27
CA TYR A 262 -3.79 -20.17 -4.61
C TYR A 262 -3.92 -19.98 -6.11
N VAL A 263 -4.53 -20.95 -6.78
CA VAL A 263 -4.77 -20.92 -8.22
C VAL A 263 -6.22 -21.23 -8.47
N GLU A 264 -6.84 -20.39 -9.29
CA GLU A 264 -8.20 -20.58 -9.73
C GLU A 264 -8.28 -20.23 -11.21
N LEU A 265 -8.88 -21.11 -12.00
CA LEU A 265 -9.08 -20.92 -13.41
C LEU A 265 -10.50 -20.39 -13.67
N TYR A 266 -10.63 -19.28 -14.39
CA TYR A 266 -11.92 -18.77 -14.82
C TYR A 266 -12.35 -19.38 -16.14
N TYR A 267 -11.43 -19.40 -17.12
CA TYR A 267 -11.62 -20.07 -18.39
C TYR A 267 -10.29 -20.46 -19.00
N MET A 268 -10.32 -21.47 -19.86
CA MET A 268 -9.21 -21.87 -20.70
C MET A 268 -9.76 -22.44 -22.01
N PHE A 269 -9.18 -22.05 -23.14
CA PHE A 269 -9.62 -22.53 -24.44
C PHE A 269 -8.46 -22.60 -25.45
N LEU A 270 -8.67 -23.35 -26.52
CA LEU A 270 -7.77 -23.47 -27.67
C LEU A 270 -8.27 -22.64 -28.84
N GLN A 271 -7.36 -21.97 -29.51
CA GLN A 271 -7.60 -21.39 -30.83
C GLN A 271 -6.32 -21.49 -31.65
N GLU A 272 -6.40 -22.15 -32.81
CA GLU A 272 -5.22 -22.44 -33.63
C GLU A 272 -4.13 -23.16 -32.82
N ASN A 273 -2.89 -22.69 -32.89
CA ASN A 273 -1.74 -23.20 -32.16
C ASN A 273 -1.51 -22.45 -30.83
N ARG A 274 -2.57 -22.00 -30.17
CA ARG A 274 -2.48 -21.17 -28.97
C ARG A 274 -3.45 -21.59 -27.88
N ILE A 275 -2.96 -21.46 -26.65
CA ILE A 275 -3.74 -21.62 -25.43
C ILE A 275 -4.09 -20.25 -24.86
N TYR A 276 -5.38 -20.03 -24.62
CA TYR A 276 -5.89 -18.85 -23.93
C TYR A 276 -6.34 -19.28 -22.55
N LEU A 277 -5.96 -18.50 -21.54
CA LEU A 277 -6.40 -18.76 -20.18
C LEU A 277 -6.56 -17.46 -19.41
N LYS A 278 -7.46 -17.48 -18.44
CA LYS A 278 -7.63 -16.41 -17.46
C LYS A 278 -8.00 -17.00 -16.11
N GLY A 279 -7.47 -16.43 -15.05
CA GLY A 279 -7.76 -16.87 -13.69
C GLY A 279 -7.08 -16.01 -12.64
N ILE A 280 -6.91 -16.57 -11.44
CA ILE A 280 -6.13 -16.02 -10.35
C ILE A 280 -4.93 -16.94 -10.11
N ALA A 281 -3.75 -16.36 -9.93
CA ALA A 281 -2.59 -17.07 -9.39
C ALA A 281 -1.88 -16.18 -8.37
N ALA A 282 -1.99 -16.55 -7.09
CA ALA A 282 -1.48 -15.81 -5.95
C ALA A 282 -0.68 -16.73 -5.02
N ILE A 283 0.15 -16.13 -4.17
CA ILE A 283 0.71 -16.81 -3.00
C ILE A 283 0.09 -16.15 -1.77
N ILE A 284 -0.77 -16.88 -1.06
CA ILE A 284 -1.44 -16.37 0.13
C ILE A 284 -0.39 -16.00 1.17
N GLY A 285 -0.47 -14.77 1.66
CA GLY A 285 0.52 -14.13 2.53
C GLY A 285 1.48 -13.19 1.80
N ILE A 286 1.42 -13.09 0.47
CA ILE A 286 2.36 -12.29 -0.34
C ILE A 286 1.60 -11.34 -1.28
N PRO A 287 1.85 -10.02 -1.24
CA PRO A 287 1.18 -9.08 -2.14
C PRO A 287 1.64 -9.23 -3.60
N CYS A 288 0.72 -9.00 -4.53
CA CYS A 288 0.97 -9.00 -5.98
C CYS A 288 0.92 -7.55 -6.53
N PRO A 289 2.01 -6.78 -6.53
CA PRO A 289 2.00 -5.41 -7.05
C PRO A 289 2.20 -5.34 -8.57
N GLU A 290 1.83 -4.17 -9.13
CA GLU A 290 1.57 -3.94 -10.56
C GLU A 290 2.79 -4.16 -11.48
N TYR A 291 4.01 -3.91 -11.00
CA TYR A 291 5.23 -3.94 -11.83
C TYR A 291 6.47 -4.53 -11.15
N SER A 292 6.32 -5.17 -9.99
CA SER A 292 7.45 -5.83 -9.32
C SER A 292 7.58 -7.29 -9.77
N PRO A 293 8.80 -7.81 -10.00
CA PRO A 293 9.03 -9.24 -10.25
C PRO A 293 8.77 -10.11 -9.02
N CYS A 294 8.19 -9.54 -7.95
CA CYS A 294 7.81 -10.19 -6.70
C CYS A 294 7.24 -11.59 -6.94
N ILE A 295 6.23 -11.71 -7.82
CA ILE A 295 5.67 -13.01 -8.21
C ILE A 295 5.72 -13.15 -9.74
N LYS A 296 6.19 -14.27 -10.25
CA LYS A 296 6.02 -14.64 -11.67
C LYS A 296 5.19 -15.91 -11.77
N ASN A 297 4.33 -15.95 -12.78
CA ASN A 297 3.38 -17.03 -13.01
C ASN A 297 3.79 -17.74 -14.31
N TYR A 298 3.84 -19.07 -14.29
CA TYR A 298 4.15 -19.87 -15.45
C TYR A 298 3.11 -20.99 -15.58
N LEU A 299 2.64 -21.23 -16.80
CA LEU A 299 1.94 -22.46 -17.15
C LEU A 299 2.98 -23.53 -17.45
N LEU A 300 2.91 -24.66 -16.76
CA LEU A 300 3.77 -25.83 -16.97
C LEU A 300 3.02 -26.91 -17.75
N PHE A 301 3.74 -27.56 -18.66
CA PHE A 301 3.32 -28.75 -19.39
C PHE A 301 4.20 -29.90 -18.92
N ILE A 302 3.64 -30.81 -18.13
CA ILE A 302 4.39 -31.85 -17.42
C ILE A 302 3.96 -33.22 -17.92
N ASN A 303 4.91 -34.02 -18.39
CA ASN A 303 4.70 -35.45 -18.65
C ASN A 303 5.82 -36.26 -17.99
N GLU A 304 5.88 -37.57 -18.24
CA GLU A 304 6.87 -38.46 -17.60
C GLU A 304 8.32 -38.15 -18.00
N SER A 305 8.55 -37.53 -19.17
CA SER A 305 9.89 -37.36 -19.76
C SER A 305 10.35 -35.91 -19.90
N SER A 306 9.46 -34.93 -19.70
CA SER A 306 9.71 -33.52 -20.00
C SER A 306 8.82 -32.56 -19.20
N CYS A 307 9.34 -31.35 -18.98
CA CYS A 307 8.62 -30.23 -18.40
C CYS A 307 8.90 -28.96 -19.21
N HIS A 308 7.86 -28.40 -19.81
CA HIS A 308 7.95 -27.14 -20.56
C HIS A 308 7.20 -26.03 -19.83
N SER A 309 7.65 -24.79 -19.97
CA SER A 309 7.02 -23.66 -19.29
C SER A 309 6.76 -22.47 -20.22
N LYS A 310 5.64 -21.78 -19.99
CA LYS A 310 5.25 -20.54 -20.66
C LYS A 310 4.92 -19.49 -19.61
N GLN A 311 5.54 -18.33 -19.71
CA GLN A 311 5.27 -17.24 -18.78
C GLN A 311 3.90 -16.63 -19.03
N LEU A 312 3.14 -16.40 -17.95
CA LEU A 312 1.83 -15.76 -17.96
C LEU A 312 1.95 -14.28 -17.62
N ALA A 313 1.01 -13.51 -18.12
CA ALA A 313 0.86 -12.11 -17.79
C ALA A 313 -0.03 -11.90 -16.57
N LYS A 314 -0.01 -10.68 -16.04
CA LYS A 314 -0.84 -10.27 -14.91
C LYS A 314 -1.85 -9.22 -15.30
N PHE A 315 -3.07 -9.32 -14.78
CA PHE A 315 -4.08 -8.26 -14.90
C PHE A 315 -4.54 -7.80 -13.53
N SER A 316 -5.11 -6.59 -13.51
CA SER A 316 -5.67 -5.99 -12.31
C SER A 316 -7.17 -6.28 -12.20
N ASP A 317 -7.60 -6.80 -11.06
CA ASP A 317 -8.99 -6.88 -10.63
C ASP A 317 -9.06 -6.72 -9.10
N PRO A 318 -9.55 -5.58 -8.59
CA PRO A 318 -9.68 -5.31 -7.16
C PRO A 318 -10.53 -6.34 -6.39
N ASN A 319 -11.42 -7.07 -7.08
CA ASN A 319 -12.26 -8.07 -6.44
C ASN A 319 -11.47 -9.30 -5.97
N ILE A 320 -10.29 -9.55 -6.55
CA ILE A 320 -9.42 -10.67 -6.15
C ILE A 320 -8.96 -10.48 -4.70
N SER A 321 -8.59 -9.26 -4.31
CA SER A 321 -8.23 -8.94 -2.91
C SER A 321 -9.34 -9.27 -1.93
N ARG A 322 -10.60 -8.98 -2.31
CA ARG A 322 -11.76 -9.30 -1.48
C ARG A 322 -11.97 -10.81 -1.37
N LYS A 323 -11.79 -11.54 -2.47
CA LYS A 323 -11.95 -12.99 -2.54
C LYS A 323 -10.92 -13.75 -1.71
N LEU A 324 -9.67 -13.29 -1.74
CA LEU A 324 -8.55 -13.94 -1.05
C LEU A 324 -8.31 -13.41 0.37
N PHE A 325 -9.22 -12.58 0.89
CA PHE A 325 -9.10 -12.06 2.25
C PHE A 325 -9.19 -13.20 3.26
N ASN A 326 -8.12 -13.36 4.04
CA ASN A 326 -7.98 -14.43 5.04
C ASN A 326 -7.74 -13.89 6.46
N GLY A 327 -8.06 -12.61 6.70
CA GLY A 327 -7.80 -11.92 7.97
C GLY A 327 -6.60 -10.98 7.94
N ASP A 328 -5.68 -11.14 6.98
CA ASP A 328 -4.57 -10.23 6.74
C ASP A 328 -4.92 -9.22 5.63
N TYR A 329 -4.62 -7.93 5.84
CA TYR A 329 -4.88 -6.89 4.84
C TYR A 329 -3.76 -6.86 3.78
N ILE A 330 -3.82 -7.82 2.86
CA ILE A 330 -2.88 -7.99 1.75
C ILE A 330 -3.62 -7.72 0.44
N SER A 331 -3.04 -6.87 -0.42
CA SER A 331 -3.60 -6.64 -1.76
C SER A 331 -3.15 -7.72 -2.73
N TYR A 332 -4.14 -8.37 -3.35
CA TYR A 332 -3.98 -9.35 -4.43
C TYR A 332 -4.62 -8.84 -5.73
N ASP A 333 -4.87 -7.54 -5.83
CA ASP A 333 -5.55 -6.90 -6.95
C ASP A 333 -4.85 -7.16 -8.29
N LYS A 334 -3.54 -7.42 -8.33
CA LYS A 334 -2.81 -7.80 -9.55
C LYS A 334 -2.47 -9.30 -9.63
N ALA A 335 -3.13 -10.14 -8.85
CA ALA A 335 -2.93 -11.60 -8.89
C ALA A 335 -3.69 -12.28 -10.03
N GLY A 336 -4.44 -11.52 -10.85
CA GLY A 336 -5.06 -12.05 -12.05
C GLY A 336 -3.99 -12.59 -13.01
N MET A 337 -4.13 -13.82 -13.49
CA MET A 337 -3.27 -14.42 -14.51
C MET A 337 -3.99 -14.50 -15.85
N PHE A 338 -3.29 -14.21 -16.95
CA PHE A 338 -3.86 -14.38 -18.29
C PHE A 338 -2.78 -14.57 -19.37
N SER A 339 -3.18 -15.07 -20.55
CA SER A 339 -2.33 -15.02 -21.75
C SER A 339 -2.10 -13.55 -22.16
N PHE A 340 -0.83 -13.13 -22.28
CA PHE A 340 -0.46 -11.71 -22.45
C PHE A 340 -1.26 -11.04 -23.57
N ARG A 341 -1.84 -9.87 -23.28
CA ARG A 341 -2.68 -9.08 -24.21
C ARG A 341 -3.83 -9.85 -24.87
N ASN A 342 -4.23 -10.99 -24.30
CA ASN A 342 -5.17 -11.91 -24.92
C ASN A 342 -4.71 -12.35 -26.32
N GLU A 343 -3.39 -12.47 -26.53
CA GLU A 343 -2.79 -12.96 -27.79
C GLU A 343 -2.64 -14.48 -27.79
N GLY A 344 -2.92 -15.16 -26.67
CA GLY A 344 -2.73 -16.61 -26.53
C GLY A 344 -1.27 -17.01 -26.37
N LEU A 345 -1.02 -18.12 -25.66
CA LEU A 345 0.30 -18.72 -25.51
C LEU A 345 0.56 -19.65 -26.70
N SER A 346 1.51 -19.32 -27.56
CA SER A 346 1.96 -20.25 -28.62
C SER A 346 2.50 -21.54 -28.00
N ILE A 347 2.09 -22.67 -28.57
CA ILE A 347 2.49 -24.03 -28.20
C ILE A 347 3.30 -24.72 -29.32
N ASP A 348 3.88 -23.94 -30.24
CA ASP A 348 4.65 -24.47 -31.37
C ASP A 348 5.86 -25.28 -30.90
N ASN A 349 6.54 -24.78 -29.87
CA ASN A 349 7.73 -25.39 -29.28
C ASN A 349 7.44 -26.47 -28.23
N ILE A 350 6.16 -26.81 -28.00
CA ILE A 350 5.77 -27.95 -27.15
C ILE A 350 5.75 -29.19 -28.04
N PRO A 351 6.53 -30.24 -27.76
CA PRO A 351 6.52 -31.47 -28.54
C PRO A 351 5.18 -32.21 -28.46
N ASP A 352 4.97 -33.16 -29.35
CA ASP A 352 3.83 -34.06 -29.28
C ASP A 352 3.84 -34.89 -28.00
N GLY A 353 2.65 -35.17 -27.49
CA GLY A 353 2.45 -35.95 -26.27
C GLY A 353 1.30 -35.41 -25.42
N THR A 354 1.14 -36.06 -24.27
CA THR A 354 0.10 -35.73 -23.29
C THR A 354 0.75 -35.14 -22.04
N TYR A 355 0.26 -33.98 -21.63
CA TYR A 355 0.81 -33.17 -20.55
C TYR A 355 -0.26 -32.86 -19.51
N LYS A 356 0.07 -33.05 -18.24
CA LYS A 356 -0.67 -32.46 -17.12
C LYS A 356 -0.28 -30.98 -17.02
N LEU A 357 -1.27 -30.11 -16.83
CA LEU A 357 -1.03 -28.68 -16.69
C LEU A 357 -1.00 -28.24 -15.23
N GLU A 358 0.01 -27.45 -14.89
CA GLU A 358 0.20 -26.88 -13.55
C GLU A 358 0.59 -25.41 -13.63
N ILE A 359 0.34 -24.66 -12.56
CA ILE A 359 0.80 -23.28 -12.41
C ILE A 359 1.98 -23.26 -11.46
N LYS A 360 3.11 -22.71 -11.93
CA LYS A 360 4.27 -22.39 -11.12
C LYS A 360 4.29 -20.91 -10.78
N LEU A 361 4.44 -20.63 -9.49
CA LEU A 361 4.61 -19.30 -8.90
C LEU A 361 6.02 -19.18 -8.33
N THR A 362 6.73 -18.10 -8.64
CA THR A 362 8.08 -17.84 -8.09
C THR A 362 8.10 -16.60 -7.20
N PHE A 363 8.63 -16.71 -5.98
CA PHE A 363 8.87 -15.58 -5.07
C PHE A 363 10.17 -15.81 -4.28
N ASN A 364 11.08 -14.82 -4.23
CA ASN A 364 12.37 -14.92 -3.51
C ASN A 364 13.15 -16.22 -3.75
N LYS A 365 13.29 -16.64 -5.01
CA LYS A 365 13.92 -17.92 -5.45
C LYS A 365 13.19 -19.20 -5.01
N LEU A 366 12.11 -19.12 -4.23
CA LEU A 366 11.23 -20.25 -3.99
C LEU A 366 10.26 -20.46 -5.14
N GLU A 367 9.94 -21.73 -5.36
CA GLU A 367 8.93 -22.18 -6.31
C GLU A 367 7.77 -22.83 -5.56
N TYR A 368 6.57 -22.38 -5.90
CA TYR A 368 5.30 -22.92 -5.46
C TYR A 368 4.55 -23.47 -6.66
N TYR A 369 3.90 -24.60 -6.45
CA TYR A 369 3.24 -25.37 -7.50
C TYR A 369 1.80 -25.59 -7.10
N SER A 370 0.90 -25.45 -8.07
CA SER A 370 -0.51 -25.76 -7.89
C SER A 370 -1.04 -26.41 -9.15
N GLU A 371 -1.76 -27.52 -8.98
CA GLU A 371 -2.44 -28.18 -10.08
C GLU A 371 -3.46 -27.23 -10.68
N LEU A 372 -3.52 -27.17 -12.02
CA LEU A 372 -4.56 -26.39 -12.67
C LEU A 372 -5.85 -27.21 -12.64
N LYS A 373 -6.84 -26.72 -11.88
CA LYS A 373 -8.11 -27.42 -11.69
C LYS A 373 -9.28 -26.74 -12.42
N SER A 374 -10.21 -27.55 -12.89
CA SER A 374 -11.48 -27.10 -13.48
C SER A 374 -12.55 -28.16 -13.30
N GLU A 375 -13.82 -27.72 -13.24
CA GLU A 375 -14.98 -28.60 -13.11
C GLU A 375 -15.53 -29.02 -14.49
N ASP A 376 -15.38 -28.20 -15.54
CA ASP A 376 -15.92 -28.54 -16.86
C ASP A 376 -15.29 -27.74 -18.02
N PHE A 377 -14.56 -28.42 -18.89
CA PHE A 377 -14.37 -28.08 -20.31
C PHE A 377 -13.74 -29.26 -21.07
N LYS A 378 -14.20 -29.48 -22.32
CA LYS A 378 -13.57 -30.40 -23.26
C LYS A 378 -13.52 -29.74 -24.62
N GLU A 379 -12.35 -29.26 -24.99
CA GLU A 379 -12.11 -28.60 -26.26
C GLU A 379 -11.17 -29.42 -27.12
N SER A 380 -11.46 -29.50 -28.41
CA SER A 380 -10.64 -30.19 -29.40
C SER A 380 -10.57 -29.32 -30.65
N PHE A 381 -9.36 -29.01 -31.11
CA PHE A 381 -9.11 -28.21 -32.29
C PHE A 381 -8.52 -29.08 -33.40
N TYR A 382 -8.97 -28.85 -34.63
CA TYR A 382 -8.56 -29.55 -35.84
C TYR A 382 -8.20 -28.51 -36.91
N GLN A 383 -7.05 -28.66 -37.57
CA GLN A 383 -6.64 -27.81 -38.69
C GLN A 383 -6.18 -28.67 -39.86
N ASN A 384 -6.74 -28.44 -41.05
CA ASN A 384 -6.37 -29.09 -42.32
C ASN A 384 -6.14 -30.61 -42.20
N ASP A 385 -7.15 -31.32 -41.70
CA ASP A 385 -7.18 -32.77 -41.45
C ASP A 385 -6.14 -33.35 -40.48
N GLU A 386 -5.05 -32.63 -40.11
CA GLU A 386 -4.06 -33.08 -39.13
C GLU A 386 -3.30 -31.96 -38.39
N LEU A 387 -3.81 -31.63 -37.21
CA LEU A 387 -3.09 -31.27 -35.98
C LEU A 387 -4.14 -31.39 -34.88
N ILE A 388 -3.99 -32.34 -33.96
CA ILE A 388 -4.98 -32.58 -32.91
C ILE A 388 -4.45 -31.95 -31.63
N LEU A 389 -5.09 -30.86 -31.22
CA LEU A 389 -4.88 -30.25 -29.91
C LEU A 389 -6.12 -30.54 -29.06
N LYS A 390 -5.92 -31.10 -27.87
CA LYS A 390 -7.00 -31.32 -26.92
C LYS A 390 -6.70 -30.68 -25.58
N LEU A 391 -7.71 -30.04 -25.03
CA LEU A 391 -7.77 -29.65 -23.63
C LEU A 391 -8.92 -30.42 -22.99
N TYR A 392 -8.62 -31.17 -21.93
CA TYR A 392 -9.62 -31.99 -21.25
C TYR A 392 -9.31 -32.11 -19.76
N VAL A 393 -10.32 -32.51 -18.99
CA VAL A 393 -10.23 -32.65 -17.53
C VAL A 393 -10.30 -34.13 -17.15
N ILE A 394 -9.39 -34.59 -16.27
CA ILE A 394 -9.46 -35.88 -15.59
C ILE A 394 -9.36 -35.62 -14.08
N GLN A 395 -10.35 -36.07 -13.31
CA GLN A 395 -10.37 -35.90 -11.84
C GLN A 395 -10.08 -34.44 -11.42
N ASN A 396 -10.75 -33.50 -12.09
CA ASN A 396 -10.62 -32.06 -11.96
C ASN A 396 -9.28 -31.46 -12.40
N ASN A 397 -8.30 -32.26 -12.83
CA ASN A 397 -7.02 -31.76 -13.34
C ASN A 397 -7.07 -31.52 -14.85
N VAL A 398 -6.49 -30.42 -15.31
CA VAL A 398 -6.44 -30.06 -16.72
C VAL A 398 -5.27 -30.75 -17.42
N TYR A 399 -5.55 -31.35 -18.58
CA TYR A 399 -4.58 -31.98 -19.45
C TYR A 399 -4.60 -31.34 -20.84
N PHE A 400 -3.42 -31.31 -21.44
CA PHE A 400 -3.18 -30.88 -22.81
C PHE A 400 -2.57 -32.04 -23.60
N GLU A 401 -3.16 -32.36 -24.74
CA GLU A 401 -2.62 -33.34 -25.68
C GLU A 401 -2.32 -32.65 -27.00
N LYS A 402 -1.11 -32.84 -27.52
CA LYS A 402 -0.69 -32.41 -28.86
C LYS A 402 -0.30 -33.62 -29.69
N ILE A 403 -0.93 -33.78 -30.83
CA ILE A 403 -0.58 -34.79 -31.83
C ILE A 403 -0.44 -34.10 -33.18
N THR A 404 0.80 -34.01 -33.65
CA THR A 404 1.16 -33.62 -35.01
C THR A 404 1.29 -34.92 -35.81
N LYS A 405 0.18 -35.45 -36.31
CA LYS A 405 0.30 -36.54 -37.28
C LYS A 405 0.96 -36.01 -38.55
N THR A 406 1.80 -36.85 -39.15
CA THR A 406 2.14 -36.73 -40.57
C THR A 406 1.24 -37.71 -41.30
N LEU A 407 0.35 -37.23 -42.15
CA LEU A 407 -0.38 -38.05 -43.13
C LEU A 407 0.71 -38.72 -43.97
N LEU A 408 0.87 -40.03 -43.78
CA LEU A 408 1.51 -40.89 -44.77
C LEU A 408 0.55 -41.10 -45.94
#